data_AF-A0A060LNQ4-F1
#
_entry.id   AF-A0A060LNQ4-F1
#
_cell.length_a   1.000
_cell.length_b   1.000
_cell.length_c   1.000
_cell.angle_alpha   90.00
_cell.angle_beta   90.00
_cell.angle_gamma   90.00
#
_symmetry.space_group_name_H-M   'P 1'
#
loop_
_entity.id
_entity.type
_entity.pdbx_description
1 polymer ?
#
loop_
_entity_poly.entity_id
_entity_poly.type
_entity_poly.pdbx_seq_one_letter_code
_entity_poly.pdbx_strand_id
1 'polypeptide(L)'
;MNHRQNQTAFMLINKIQSHLLKKHQTCKELDLSYADLIYYVTSSYPELEKPLHQSISIRNRVFRSVLISYKELQAVRRLAKSLKIS
;
A
#
# COMPACT_ATOMS: atom_id res chain seq x y z
N MET A 1 -10.61 18.70 8.11
CA MET A 1 -9.72 17.72 8.79
C MET A 1 -9.35 16.49 7.95
N ASN A 2 -10.12 16.06 6.92
CA ASN A 2 -9.86 14.78 6.23
C ASN A 2 -8.85 14.80 5.05
N HIS A 3 -8.53 15.96 4.45
CA HIS A 3 -7.56 15.99 3.33
C HIS A 3 -6.14 15.59 3.74
N ARG A 4 -5.69 15.97 4.94
CA ARG A 4 -4.36 15.56 5.46
C ARG A 4 -4.24 14.04 5.64
N GLN A 5 -5.34 13.35 5.95
CA GLN A 5 -5.35 11.89 6.10
C GLN A 5 -5.15 11.21 4.74
N ASN A 6 -5.90 11.63 3.71
CA ASN A 6 -5.73 11.14 2.34
C ASN A 6 -4.32 11.43 1.81
N GLN A 7 -3.78 12.63 2.04
CA GLN A 7 -2.40 12.97 1.66
C GLN A 7 -1.38 12.05 2.34
N THR A 8 -1.53 11.81 3.65
CA THR A 8 -0.64 10.92 4.40
C THR A 8 -0.73 9.48 3.86
N ALA A 9 -1.94 8.99 3.61
CA ALA A 9 -2.16 7.65 3.07
C ALA A 9 -1.59 7.52 1.65
N PHE A 10 -1.79 8.53 0.79
CA PHE A 10 -1.23 8.57 -0.55
C PHE A 10 0.30 8.44 -0.52
N MET A 11 0.97 9.25 0.31
CA MET A 11 2.42 9.18 0.47
C MET A 11 2.88 7.80 0.96
N LEU A 12 2.23 7.25 1.98
CA LEU A 12 2.59 5.94 2.54
C LEU A 12 2.38 4.81 1.53
N ILE A 13 1.27 4.81 0.79
CA ILE A 13 0.99 3.81 -0.26
C ILE A 13 2.05 3.86 -1.34
N ASN A 14 2.45 5.05 -1.81
CA ASN A 14 3.51 5.18 -2.81
C ASN A 14 4.87 4.71 -2.28
N LYS A 15 5.17 4.97 -0.99
CA LYS A 15 6.37 4.41 -0.35
C LYS A 15 6.33 2.88 -0.26
N ILE A 16 5.19 2.30 0.10
CA ILE A 16 4.97 0.84 0.13
C ILE A 16 5.17 0.25 -1.27
N GLN A 17 4.53 0.81 -2.30
CA GLN A 17 4.70 0.37 -3.69
C GLN A 17 6.17 0.42 -4.10
N SER A 18 6.85 1.54 -3.85
CA SER A 18 8.26 1.72 -4.20
C SER A 18 9.17 0.73 -3.47
N HIS A 19 8.90 0.46 -2.20
CA HIS A 19 9.65 -0.52 -1.41
C HIS A 19 9.49 -1.94 -1.98
N LEU A 20 8.25 -2.35 -2.27
CA LEU A 20 7.95 -3.66 -2.84
C LEU A 20 8.58 -3.83 -4.22
N LEU A 21 8.47 -2.83 -5.11
CA LEU A 21 9.12 -2.87 -6.42
C LEU A 21 10.66 -2.94 -6.34
N LYS A 22 11.28 -2.30 -5.35
CA LYS A 22 12.72 -2.41 -5.12
C LYS A 22 13.14 -3.80 -4.66
N LYS A 23 12.32 -4.44 -3.81
CA LYS A 23 12.61 -5.76 -3.25
C LYS A 23 12.25 -6.90 -4.22
N HIS A 24 11.33 -6.67 -5.14
CA HIS A 24 10.87 -7.61 -6.15
C HIS A 24 11.12 -7.03 -7.55
N GLN A 25 12.40 -7.02 -7.96
CA GLN A 25 12.86 -6.30 -9.15
C GLN A 25 12.15 -6.74 -10.45
N THR A 26 11.77 -8.02 -10.56
CA THR A 26 10.95 -8.54 -11.67
C THR A 26 9.62 -7.81 -11.83
N CYS A 27 8.99 -7.36 -10.73
CA CYS A 27 7.72 -6.61 -10.80
C CYS A 27 7.91 -5.21 -11.42
N LYS A 28 9.10 -4.61 -11.27
CA LYS A 28 9.40 -3.30 -11.82
C LYS A 28 9.50 -3.34 -13.35
N GLU A 29 9.97 -4.44 -13.90
CA GLU A 29 10.13 -4.64 -15.35
C GLU A 29 8.79 -4.93 -16.04
N LEU A 30 7.83 -5.48 -15.30
CA LEU A 30 6.51 -5.87 -15.80
C LEU A 30 5.47 -4.73 -15.77
N ASP A 31 5.84 -3.53 -15.30
CA ASP A 31 4.95 -2.37 -15.13
C ASP A 31 3.61 -2.71 -14.46
N LEU A 32 3.68 -3.52 -13.40
CA LEU A 32 2.50 -4.06 -12.73
C LEU A 32 1.65 -2.95 -12.10
N SER A 33 0.32 -3.11 -12.20
CA SER A 33 -0.59 -2.31 -11.39
C SER A 33 -0.35 -2.57 -9.89
N TYR A 34 -0.80 -1.65 -9.02
CA TYR A 34 -0.65 -1.86 -7.58
C TYR A 34 -1.31 -3.17 -7.10
N ALA A 35 -2.46 -3.55 -7.67
CA ALA A 35 -3.13 -4.79 -7.30
C ALA A 35 -2.29 -6.00 -7.74
N ASP A 36 -1.79 -6.02 -8.97
CA ASP A 36 -0.98 -7.12 -9.50
C ASP A 36 0.33 -7.27 -8.72
N LEU A 37 0.97 -6.14 -8.38
CA LEU A 37 2.13 -6.14 -7.49
C LEU A 37 1.80 -6.80 -6.15
N ILE A 38 0.67 -6.44 -5.52
CA ILE A 38 0.26 -7.05 -4.26
C ILE A 38 0.05 -8.55 -4.42
N TYR A 39 -0.73 -8.99 -5.41
CA TYR A 39 -0.96 -10.42 -5.66
C TYR A 39 0.34 -11.20 -5.86
N TYR A 40 1.29 -10.62 -6.60
CA TYR A 40 2.59 -11.24 -6.82
C TYR A 40 3.38 -11.39 -5.52
N VAL A 41 3.52 -10.30 -4.75
CA VAL A 41 4.39 -10.30 -3.56
C VAL A 41 3.76 -10.96 -2.34
N THR A 42 2.43 -11.10 -2.27
CA THR A 42 1.72 -11.68 -1.10
C THR A 42 2.29 -13.04 -0.70
N SER A 43 2.67 -13.89 -1.66
CA SER A 43 3.31 -15.19 -1.41
C SER A 43 4.61 -15.10 -0.61
N SER A 44 5.32 -13.96 -0.71
CA SER A 44 6.56 -13.68 0.03
C SER A 44 6.33 -13.06 1.41
N TYR A 45 5.09 -12.70 1.76
CA TYR A 45 4.71 -12.12 3.05
C TYR A 45 3.40 -12.74 3.58
N PRO A 46 3.39 -14.04 3.92
CA PRO A 46 2.19 -14.71 4.37
C PRO A 46 1.57 -14.05 5.61
N GLU A 47 2.40 -13.51 6.52
CA GLU A 47 1.93 -12.78 7.71
C GLU A 47 1.32 -11.40 7.39
N LEU A 48 1.56 -10.86 6.19
CA LEU A 48 1.04 -9.57 5.74
C LEU A 48 -0.02 -9.67 4.65
N GLU A 49 -0.46 -10.87 4.26
CA GLU A 49 -1.48 -11.09 3.21
C GLU A 49 -2.70 -10.16 3.42
N LYS A 50 -3.38 -10.28 4.55
CA LYS A 50 -4.58 -9.47 4.83
C LYS A 50 -4.29 -7.96 4.77
N PRO A 51 -3.26 -7.41 5.46
CA PRO A 51 -2.86 -6.01 5.32
C PRO A 51 -2.56 -5.56 3.88
N LEU A 52 -1.84 -6.39 3.11
CA LEU A 52 -1.47 -6.10 1.72
C LEU A 52 -2.73 -6.02 0.84
N HIS A 53 -3.63 -7.01 0.92
CA HIS A 53 -4.89 -6.97 0.18
C HIS A 53 -5.79 -5.81 0.61
N GLN A 54 -5.87 -5.50 1.91
CA GLN A 54 -6.62 -4.35 2.42
C GLN A 54 -6.11 -3.03 1.82
N SER A 55 -4.80 -2.90 1.61
CA SER A 55 -4.18 -1.69 1.08
C SER A 55 -4.65 -1.34 -0.34
N ILE A 56 -5.07 -2.34 -1.15
CA ILE A 56 -5.59 -2.14 -2.51
C ILE A 56 -6.86 -1.27 -2.48
N SER A 57 -7.81 -1.62 -1.61
CA SER A 57 -9.08 -0.88 -1.49
C SER A 57 -8.84 0.56 -1.00
N ILE A 58 -7.95 0.72 -0.01
CA ILE A 58 -7.60 2.04 0.52
C ILE A 58 -6.93 2.89 -0.57
N ARG A 59 -5.99 2.31 -1.34
CA ARG A 59 -5.33 2.96 -2.46
C ARG A 59 -6.34 3.44 -3.50
N ASN A 60 -7.26 2.59 -3.92
CA ASN A 60 -8.27 2.97 -4.91
C ASN A 60 -9.16 4.12 -4.44
N ARG A 61 -9.53 4.15 -3.16
CA ARG A 61 -10.28 5.27 -2.57
C ARG A 61 -9.45 6.56 -2.55
N VAL A 62 -8.22 6.49 -2.04
CA VAL A 62 -7.33 7.65 -1.94
C VAL A 62 -7.07 8.28 -3.31
N PHE A 63 -6.79 7.47 -4.33
CA PHE A 63 -6.51 7.93 -5.70
C PHE A 63 -7.76 8.47 -6.42
N ARG A 64 -8.96 8.11 -5.96
CA ARG A 64 -10.23 8.70 -6.42
C ARG A 64 -10.69 9.89 -5.56
N SER A 65 -9.81 10.43 -4.71
CA SER A 65 -10.11 11.52 -3.77
C SER A 65 -11.26 11.20 -2.80
N VAL A 66 -11.57 9.93 -2.59
CA VAL A 66 -12.57 9.48 -1.61
C VAL A 66 -11.93 9.53 -0.24
N LEU A 67 -12.58 10.21 0.70
CA LEU A 67 -12.09 10.33 2.08
C LEU A 67 -12.01 8.96 2.74
N ILE A 68 -10.86 8.67 3.36
CA ILE A 68 -10.67 7.44 4.15
C ILE A 68 -10.90 7.71 5.64
N SER A 69 -11.28 6.67 6.36
CA SER A 69 -11.40 6.71 7.81
C SER A 69 -10.03 6.72 8.49
N TYR A 70 -9.99 7.15 9.75
CA TYR A 70 -8.78 7.04 10.58
C TYR A 70 -8.31 5.59 10.74
N LYS A 71 -9.25 4.63 10.81
CA LYS A 71 -8.93 3.19 10.89
C LYS A 71 -8.19 2.72 9.64
N GLU A 72 -8.60 3.18 8.45
CA GLU A 72 -7.91 2.88 7.19
C GLU A 72 -6.51 3.52 7.14
N LEU A 73 -6.36 4.77 7.57
CA LEU A 73 -5.04 5.40 7.68
C LEU A 73 -4.12 4.60 8.62
N GLN A 74 -4.65 4.13 9.75
CA GLN A 74 -3.89 3.30 10.70
C GLN A 74 -3.52 1.93 10.12
N ALA A 75 -4.38 1.32 9.30
CA ALA A 75 -4.04 0.08 8.59
C ALA A 75 -2.83 0.28 7.67
N VAL A 76 -2.81 1.36 6.87
CA VAL A 76 -1.67 1.70 6.00
C VAL A 76 -0.40 1.99 6.81
N ARG A 77 -0.51 2.74 7.93
CA ARG A 77 0.63 3.00 8.83
C ARG A 77 1.22 1.72 9.42
N ARG A 78 0.36 0.79 9.85
CA ARG A 78 0.78 -0.51 10.39
C ARG A 78 1.47 -1.34 9.30
N LEU A 79 0.92 -1.37 8.09
CA LEU A 79 1.56 -2.06 6.97
C LEU A 79 2.95 -1.47 6.65
N ALA A 80 3.06 -0.15 6.54
CA ALA A 80 4.35 0.51 6.33
C ALA A 80 5.36 0.18 7.44
N LYS A 81 4.91 0.15 8.70
CA LYS A 81 5.75 -0.25 9.84
C LYS A 81 6.19 -1.71 9.75
N SER A 82 5.29 -2.63 9.41
CA SER A 82 5.62 -4.05 9.23
C SER A 82 6.64 -4.27 8.11
N LEU A 83 6.57 -3.47 7.05
CA LEU A 83 7.54 -3.45 5.95
C LEU A 83 8.81 -2.65 6.26
N LYS A 84 8.96 -2.12 7.49
CA LYS A 84 10.11 -1.32 7.95
C LYS A 84 10.37 -0.07 7.07
N ILE A 85 9.31 0.60 6.64
CA ILE A 85 9.37 1.82 5.82
C ILE A 85 9.32 3.06 6.72
N SER A 86 10.33 3.94 6.60
CA SER A 86 10.44 5.24 7.30
C SER A 86 9.76 6.38 6.55
#